data_AF-A0A9E3NH05-F1
#
_entry.id   AF-A0A9E3NH05-F1
#
_cell.length_a   1.000
_cell.length_b   1.000
_cell.length_c   1.000
_cell.angle_alpha   90.00
_cell.angle_beta   90.00
_cell.angle_gamma   90.00
#
_symmetry.space_group_name_H-M   'P 1'
#
loop_
_entity.id
_entity.type
_entity.pdbx_description
1 polymer ?
#
loop_
_entity_poly.entity_id
_entity_poly.type
_entity_poly.pdbx_seq_one_letter_code
_entity_poly.pdbx_strand_id
1 'polypeptide(L)'
;MRYEITGNFSGTLTVVYTSLTGGSRVENNVPMGWSMEMEYPASTSSIGIGAQASTLGSPGQTAVIKIVVDGKEVKSSSATAGSLGEMIIPTISYSF
;
A
#
# COMPACT_ATOMS: atom_id res chain seq x y z
N MET A 1 1.38 -13.25 5.51
CA MET A 1 2.03 -12.06 4.89
C MET A 1 1.16 -10.86 5.13
N ARG A 2 1.73 -9.65 5.15
CA ARG A 2 0.97 -8.44 5.47
C ARG A 2 1.33 -7.27 4.59
N TYR A 3 0.32 -6.52 4.14
CA TYR A 3 0.51 -5.17 3.64
C TYR A 3 0.29 -4.18 4.77
N GLU A 4 1.10 -3.13 4.81
CA GLU A 4 0.97 -2.06 5.80
C GLU A 4 1.04 -0.69 5.11
N ILE A 5 0.31 0.25 5.69
CA ILE A 5 0.35 1.66 5.31
C ILE A 5 0.60 2.49 6.55
N THR A 6 1.68 3.27 6.51
CA THR A 6 2.10 4.13 7.63
C THR A 6 2.44 5.53 7.12
N GLY A 7 2.50 6.52 8.00
CA GLY A 7 2.81 7.90 7.63
C GLY A 7 1.95 8.90 8.40
N ASN A 8 2.00 10.15 7.96
CA ASN A 8 1.23 11.25 8.53
C ASN A 8 0.29 11.92 7.51
N PHE A 9 0.04 11.27 6.36
CA PHE A 9 -0.95 11.71 5.39
C PHE A 9 -2.34 11.77 6.02
N SER A 10 -2.98 12.94 5.97
CA SER A 10 -4.29 13.18 6.59
C SER A 10 -5.47 12.88 5.67
N GLY A 11 -5.21 12.72 4.36
CA GLY A 11 -6.19 12.20 3.42
C GLY A 11 -6.30 10.68 3.54
N THR A 12 -7.08 10.10 2.63
CA THR A 12 -7.27 8.65 2.49
C THR A 12 -6.75 8.16 1.15
N LEU A 13 -6.43 6.86 1.06
CA LEU A 13 -5.85 6.24 -0.12
C LEU A 13 -6.82 5.27 -0.82
N THR A 14 -6.72 5.21 -2.15
CA THR A 14 -7.17 4.07 -2.94
C THR A 14 -5.97 3.14 -3.06
N VAL A 15 -6.12 1.93 -2.55
CA VAL A 15 -5.06 0.92 -2.48
C VAL A 15 -5.43 -0.20 -3.44
N VAL A 16 -4.49 -0.57 -4.30
CA VAL A 16 -4.62 -1.69 -5.23
C VAL A 16 -3.58 -2.73 -4.86
N TYR A 17 -4.01 -3.97 -4.65
CA TYR A 17 -3.11 -5.05 -4.27
C TYR A 17 -3.53 -6.41 -4.85
N THR A 18 -2.60 -7.36 -4.91
CA THR A 18 -2.88 -8.72 -5.39
C THR A 18 -3.84 -9.44 -4.44
N SER A 19 -4.97 -9.97 -4.91
CA SER A 19 -5.90 -10.77 -4.11
C SER A 19 -5.41 -12.21 -3.93
N LEU A 20 -5.98 -12.93 -2.97
CA LEU A 20 -5.73 -14.37 -2.76
C LEU A 20 -6.08 -15.24 -3.98
N THR A 21 -6.93 -14.74 -4.88
CA THR A 21 -7.37 -15.43 -6.10
C THR A 21 -6.50 -15.11 -7.32
N GLY A 22 -5.41 -14.34 -7.15
CA GLY A 22 -4.48 -13.98 -8.23
C GLY A 22 -4.91 -12.76 -9.07
N GLY A 23 -6.01 -12.09 -8.72
CA GLY A 23 -6.46 -10.84 -9.33
C GLY A 23 -5.96 -9.60 -8.60
N SER A 24 -6.43 -8.43 -9.01
CA SER A 24 -6.26 -7.19 -8.23
C SER A 24 -7.51 -6.92 -7.40
N ARG A 25 -7.33 -6.48 -6.16
CA ARG A 25 -8.36 -5.94 -5.30
C ARG A 25 -8.11 -4.46 -5.10
N VAL A 26 -9.20 -3.69 -5.07
CA VAL A 26 -9.18 -2.25 -4.85
C VAL A 26 -9.91 -1.94 -3.55
N GLU A 27 -9.28 -1.18 -2.68
CA GLU A 27 -9.90 -0.63 -1.47
C GLU A 27 -9.83 0.89 -1.53
N ASN A 28 -10.96 1.56 -1.30
CA ASN A 28 -11.05 3.01 -1.30
C ASN A 28 -11.14 3.54 0.12
N ASN A 29 -10.74 4.80 0.31
CA ASN A 29 -10.80 5.49 1.60
C ASN A 29 -9.97 4.82 2.71
N VAL A 30 -8.84 4.20 2.36
CA VAL A 30 -7.94 3.56 3.32
C VAL A 30 -7.17 4.62 4.11
N PRO A 31 -7.27 4.68 5.45
CA PRO A 31 -6.52 5.64 6.25
C PRO A 31 -5.09 5.17 6.53
N MET A 32 -4.27 6.07 7.08
CA MET A 32 -2.98 5.69 7.67
C MET A 32 -3.17 4.73 8.85
N GLY A 33 -2.17 3.86 9.08
CA GLY A 33 -2.24 2.83 10.12
C GLY A 33 -2.99 1.57 9.70
N TRP A 34 -3.49 1.51 8.46
CA TRP A 34 -4.11 0.32 7.90
C TRP A 34 -3.08 -0.80 7.72
N SER A 35 -3.53 -2.02 8.01
CA SER A 35 -2.77 -3.23 7.74
C SER A 35 -3.71 -4.35 7.34
N MET A 36 -3.27 -5.22 6.43
CA MET A 36 -4.04 -6.38 5.97
C MET A 36 -3.16 -7.61 5.93
N GLU A 37 -3.53 -8.61 6.72
CA GLU A 37 -2.88 -9.92 6.71
C GLU A 37 -3.55 -10.87 5.71
N MET A 38 -2.73 -11.59 4.95
CA MET A 38 -3.13 -12.50 3.90
C MET A 38 -2.26 -13.75 3.86
N GLU A 39 -2.93 -14.87 3.60
CA GLU A 39 -2.35 -16.18 3.39
C GLU A 39 -2.47 -16.56 1.91
N TYR A 40 -1.49 -16.15 1.10
CA TYR A 40 -1.50 -16.49 -0.32
C TYR A 40 -1.26 -17.99 -0.54
N PRO A 41 -1.93 -18.61 -1.54
CA PRO A 41 -1.64 -19.97 -1.94
C PRO A 41 -0.17 -20.14 -2.35
N ALA A 42 0.41 -21.33 -2.09
CA ALA A 42 1.79 -21.65 -2.47
C ALA A 42 2.06 -21.56 -4.00
N SER A 43 1.01 -21.60 -4.83
CA SER A 43 1.10 -21.39 -6.27
C SER A 43 1.28 -19.92 -6.68
N THR A 44 1.19 -18.98 -5.74
CA THR A 44 1.39 -17.56 -6.02
C THR A 44 2.87 -17.29 -6.23
N SER A 45 3.25 -16.82 -7.42
CA SER A 45 4.64 -16.54 -7.77
C SER A 45 5.09 -15.13 -7.39
N SER A 46 4.16 -14.18 -7.31
CA SER A 46 4.43 -12.80 -6.91
C SER A 46 3.19 -12.08 -6.41
N ILE A 47 3.42 -11.04 -5.62
CA ILE A 47 2.39 -10.15 -5.09
C ILE A 47 2.83 -8.70 -5.24
N GLY A 48 1.88 -7.77 -5.22
CA GLY A 48 2.19 -6.35 -5.28
C GLY A 48 1.11 -5.47 -4.65
N ILE A 49 1.52 -4.25 -4.33
CA ILE A 49 0.70 -3.21 -3.76
C ILE A 49 1.12 -1.84 -4.31
N GLY A 50 0.14 -1.01 -4.65
CA GLY A 50 0.30 0.40 -4.99
C GLY A 50 -0.83 1.21 -4.37
N ALA A 51 -0.64 2.52 -4.25
CA ALA A 51 -1.67 3.38 -3.68
C ALA A 51 -1.60 4.80 -4.24
N GLN A 52 -2.74 5.48 -4.22
CA GLN A 52 -2.86 6.90 -4.56
C GLN A 52 -3.89 7.57 -3.66
N ALA A 53 -3.86 8.90 -3.56
CA ALA A 53 -4.86 9.64 -2.81
C ALA A 53 -6.28 9.39 -3.37
N SER A 54 -7.20 8.92 -2.51
CA SER A 54 -8.66 9.01 -2.73
C SER A 54 -9.17 10.39 -2.33
N THR A 55 -8.65 10.92 -1.22
CA THR A 55 -8.92 12.27 -0.74
C THR A 55 -7.60 12.98 -0.49
N LEU A 56 -7.59 14.30 -0.68
CA LEU A 56 -6.38 15.10 -0.55
C LEU A 56 -5.95 15.21 0.92
N GLY A 57 -4.65 15.16 1.14
CA GLY A 57 -4.04 15.49 2.43
C GLY A 57 -3.59 16.96 2.48
N SER A 58 -2.56 17.21 3.26
CA SER A 58 -1.84 18.49 3.27
C SER A 58 -0.48 18.37 2.58
N PRO A 59 0.02 19.42 1.92
CA PRO A 59 1.34 19.40 1.29
C PRO A 59 2.46 18.98 2.25
N GLY A 60 3.41 18.19 1.75
CA GLY A 60 4.58 17.74 2.53
C GLY A 60 4.32 16.57 3.48
N GLN A 61 3.07 16.12 3.65
CA GLN A 61 2.80 14.88 4.37
C GLN A 61 3.30 13.66 3.60
N THR A 62 3.61 12.57 4.31
CA THR A 62 4.17 11.35 3.72
C THR A 62 3.32 10.14 4.03
N ALA A 63 3.40 9.16 3.14
CA ALA A 63 2.90 7.82 3.37
C ALA A 63 3.89 6.78 2.82
N VAL A 64 3.90 5.62 3.45
CA VAL A 64 4.76 4.48 3.14
C VAL A 64 3.89 3.24 3.05
N ILE A 65 3.98 2.53 1.92
CA ILE A 65 3.41 1.19 1.77
C ILE A 65 4.51 0.15 1.98
N LYS A 66 4.17 -0.97 2.60
CA LYS A 66 5.12 -2.06 2.90
C LYS A 66 4.54 -3.42 2.54
N ILE A 67 5.43 -4.33 2.16
CA ILE A 67 5.17 -5.77 2.10
C ILE A 67 5.99 -6.42 3.23
N VAL A 68 5.31 -7.16 4.09
CA VAL A 68 5.88 -7.86 5.24
C VAL A 68 5.68 -9.37 5.09
N VAL A 69 6.76 -10.13 5.19
CA VAL A 69 6.77 -11.60 5.11
C VAL A 69 7.47 -12.12 6.36
N ASP A 70 6.87 -13.07 7.07
CA ASP A 70 7.38 -13.65 8.32
C ASP A 70 7.83 -12.60 9.35
N GLY A 71 7.05 -11.52 9.48
CA GLY A 71 7.32 -10.41 10.40
C GLY A 71 8.45 -9.46 9.95
N LYS A 72 9.04 -9.65 8.77
CA LYS A 72 10.10 -8.79 8.22
C LYS A 72 9.60 -7.97 7.04
N GLU A 73 9.93 -6.69 7.02
CA GLU A 73 9.75 -5.84 5.83
C GLU A 73 10.66 -6.34 4.70
N VAL A 74 10.06 -6.76 3.59
CA VAL A 74 10.79 -7.24 2.40
C VAL A 74 10.82 -6.21 1.28
N LYS A 75 9.82 -5.32 1.24
CA LYS A 75 9.71 -4.22 0.28
C LYS A 75 8.99 -3.04 0.92
N SER A 76 9.38 -1.83 0.54
CA SER A 76 8.66 -0.61 0.86
C SER A 76 8.81 0.43 -0.24
N SER A 77 7.87 1.36 -0.28
CA SER A 77 7.87 2.53 -1.14
C SER A 77 7.14 3.66 -0.43
N SER A 78 7.55 4.88 -0.72
CA SER A 78 7.03 6.07 -0.06
C SER A 78 6.76 7.18 -1.05
N ALA A 79 5.80 8.04 -0.73
CA ALA A 79 5.61 9.30 -1.44
C ALA A 79 5.35 10.45 -0.47
N THR A 80 5.56 11.66 -0.98
CA THR A 80 5.24 12.91 -0.30
C THR A 80 4.11 13.59 -1.06
N ALA A 81 3.14 14.13 -0.33
CA ALA A 81 2.01 14.85 -0.88
C ALA A 81 2.49 16.14 -1.56
N GLY A 82 2.01 16.39 -2.78
CA GLY A 82 2.30 17.58 -3.56
C GLY A 82 1.61 18.84 -3.02
N SER A 83 1.69 19.94 -3.76
CA SER A 83 1.20 21.25 -3.32
C SER A 83 -0.32 21.33 -3.17
N LEU A 84 -1.07 20.40 -3.75
CA LEU A 84 -2.53 20.29 -3.59
C LEU A 84 -2.91 19.17 -2.60
N GLY A 85 -1.94 18.53 -1.94
CA GLY A 85 -2.19 17.39 -1.07
C GLY A 85 -2.41 16.07 -1.82
N GLU A 86 -2.14 16.04 -3.12
CA GLU A 86 -2.20 14.85 -3.98
C GLU A 86 -1.00 13.92 -3.73
N MET A 87 -1.21 12.61 -3.88
CA MET A 87 -0.16 11.62 -3.67
C MET A 87 -0.35 10.41 -4.57
N ILE A 88 0.76 9.92 -5.13
CA ILE A 88 0.85 8.62 -5.80
C ILE A 88 2.07 7.91 -5.22
N ILE A 89 1.86 6.73 -4.64
CA ILE A 89 2.91 5.89 -4.08
C ILE A 89 3.28 4.85 -5.14
N PRO A 90 4.56 4.79 -5.60
CA PRO A 90 4.97 3.82 -6.59
C PRO A 90 4.68 2.38 -6.15
N THR A 91 4.08 1.61 -7.05
CA THR A 91 3.79 0.19 -6.83
C THR A 91 5.07 -0.59 -6.55
N ILE A 92 5.01 -1.46 -5.56
CA ILE A 92 6.07 -2.42 -5.23
C ILE A 92 5.55 -3.83 -5.40
N SER A 93 6.46 -4.75 -5.73
CA SER A 93 6.18 -6.18 -5.83
C SER A 93 7.23 -7.02 -5.12
N TYR A 94 6.80 -8.20 -4.69
CA TYR A 94 7.62 -9.23 -4.09
C TYR A 94 7.37 -10.56 -4.80
N SER A 95 8.45 -11.23 -5.21
CA SER A 95 8.42 -12.58 -5.78
C SER A 95 8.97 -13.57 -4.75
N PHE A 96 8.34 -14.74 -4.65
CA PHE A 96 8.70 -15.79 -3.69
C PHE A 96 9.92 -16.61 -4.11
#